data_AF-A0A953PGV2-F1
#
_entry.id   AF-A0A953PGV2-F1
#
_cell.length_a   1.000
_cell.length_b   1.000
_cell.length_c   1.000
_cell.angle_alpha   90.00
_cell.angle_beta   90.00
_cell.angle_gamma   90.00
#
_symmetry.space_group_name_H-M   'P 1'
#
loop_
_entity.id
_entity.type
_entity.pdbx_description
1 polymer ?
#
loop_
_entity_poly.entity_id
_entity_poly.type
_entity_poly.pdbx_seq_one_letter_code
_entity_poly.pdbx_strand_id
1 'polypeptide(L)'
;MITTGDLPGWIWGGLGLYWLASARGTHRAVTGEASWWRVIRLTILAITFFLLLSPWLRVGPLGWRFVSPSEALSGFGIVLTLAGVLLCVWARVCLGKYWSDKVVLKADHELVRSGPYAYLRHPIYSGVLLGIIGTALAVGEWRGIVALFLMGTNYFVKARREERILAGSFGEAYVEYKRRTGFFLPGL
;
A
#
# COMPACT_ATOMS: atom_id res chain seq x y z
N MET A 1 3.15 -12.35 26.19
CA MET A 1 3.60 -10.94 26.32
C MET A 1 3.84 -10.44 24.90
N ILE A 2 3.10 -9.44 24.42
CA ILE A 2 3.32 -8.86 23.08
C ILE A 2 4.61 -8.04 23.17
N THR A 3 5.62 -8.37 22.36
CA THR A 3 6.84 -7.57 22.31
C THR A 3 6.65 -6.39 21.36
N THR A 4 7.42 -5.31 21.53
CA THR A 4 7.38 -4.15 20.64
C THR A 4 7.63 -4.52 19.17
N GLY A 5 8.39 -5.59 18.92
CA GLY A 5 8.63 -6.13 17.58
C GLY A 5 7.40 -6.78 16.91
N ASP A 6 6.38 -7.17 17.68
CA ASP A 6 5.17 -7.81 17.16
C ASP A 6 4.09 -6.79 16.76
N LEU A 7 4.19 -5.55 17.24
CA LEU A 7 3.19 -4.50 17.02
C LEU A 7 2.93 -4.17 15.54
N PRO A 8 3.93 -4.06 14.65
CA PRO A 8 3.67 -3.89 13.23
C PRO A 8 2.82 -5.03 12.65
N GLY A 9 3.06 -6.27 13.08
CA GLY A 9 2.28 -7.43 12.67
C GLY A 9 0.80 -7.30 13.03
N TRP A 10 0.49 -6.83 14.24
CA TRP A 10 -0.89 -6.57 14.68
C TRP A 10 -1.55 -5.42 13.90
N ILE A 11 -0.81 -4.34 13.63
CA ILE A 11 -1.30 -3.21 12.82
C ILE A 11 -1.68 -3.68 11.41
N TRP A 12 -0.80 -4.46 10.76
CA TRP A 12 -1.07 -5.06 9.45
C TRP A 12 -2.20 -6.08 9.49
N GLY A 13 -2.28 -6.90 10.55
CA GLY A 13 -3.36 -7.84 10.77
C GLY A 13 -4.72 -7.15 10.87
N GLY A 14 -4.79 -6.05 11.61
CA GLY A 14 -5.97 -5.19 11.71
C GLY A 14 -6.38 -4.61 10.36
N LEU A 15 -5.43 -4.08 9.59
CA LEU A 15 -5.69 -3.61 8.23
C LEU A 15 -6.20 -4.74 7.33
N GLY A 16 -5.59 -5.93 7.40
CA GLY A 16 -5.99 -7.11 6.63
C GLY A 16 -7.42 -7.55 6.94
N LEU A 17 -7.79 -7.61 8.23
CA LEU A 17 -9.15 -7.90 8.67
C LEU A 17 -10.15 -6.85 8.16
N TYR A 18 -9.83 -5.57 8.30
CA TYR A 18 -10.64 -4.48 7.74
C TYR A 18 -10.79 -4.61 6.22
N TRP A 19 -9.72 -4.97 5.51
CA TRP A 19 -9.75 -5.14 4.05
C TRP A 19 -10.65 -6.31 3.65
N LEU A 20 -10.54 -7.44 4.34
CA LEU A 20 -11.40 -8.61 4.11
C LEU A 20 -12.88 -8.31 4.39
N ALA A 21 -13.17 -7.60 5.48
CA ALA A 21 -14.53 -7.17 5.82
C ALA A 21 -15.09 -6.19 4.77
N SER A 22 -14.31 -5.18 4.38
CA SER A 22 -14.73 -4.14 3.41
C SER A 22 -14.83 -4.64 1.97
N ALA A 23 -14.20 -5.77 1.64
CA ALA A 23 -14.29 -6.38 0.31
C ALA A 23 -15.63 -7.08 0.06
N ARG A 24 -16.34 -7.53 1.12
CA ARG A 24 -17.56 -8.36 1.05
C ARG A 24 -18.81 -7.67 0.49
N GLY A 25 -18.73 -6.41 0.07
CA GLY A 25 -19.87 -5.65 -0.48
C GLY A 25 -19.58 -4.90 -1.79
N THR A 26 -18.42 -5.14 -2.44
CA THR A 26 -18.07 -4.40 -3.67
C THR A 26 -18.51 -5.14 -4.92
N HIS A 27 -19.37 -4.51 -5.74
CA HIS A 27 -19.90 -5.06 -6.99
C HIS A 27 -18.78 -5.60 -7.91
N ARG A 28 -19.05 -6.76 -8.53
CA ARG A 28 -18.18 -7.48 -9.48
C ARG A 28 -17.59 -6.52 -10.52
N ALA A 29 -16.26 -6.48 -10.58
CA ALA A 29 -15.52 -5.85 -11.67
C ALA A 29 -15.96 -6.40 -13.03
N VAL A 30 -16.34 -5.52 -13.96
CA VAL A 30 -16.93 -5.85 -15.28
C VAL A 30 -15.89 -6.29 -16.33
N THR A 31 -14.59 -6.33 -16.02
CA THR A 31 -13.58 -6.88 -16.95
C THR A 31 -12.51 -7.75 -16.27
N GLY A 32 -12.04 -8.74 -17.03
CA GLY A 32 -11.08 -9.76 -16.61
C GLY A 32 -9.64 -9.25 -16.68
N GLU A 33 -9.05 -8.86 -15.55
CA GLU A 33 -7.59 -8.97 -15.41
C GLU A 33 -7.21 -10.42 -15.71
N ALA A 34 -6.22 -10.62 -16.59
CA ALA A 34 -5.69 -11.96 -16.83
C ALA A 34 -5.26 -12.57 -15.49
N SER A 35 -5.73 -13.79 -15.22
CA SER A 35 -5.63 -14.45 -13.90
C SER A 35 -4.20 -14.42 -13.32
N TRP A 36 -3.19 -14.48 -14.19
CA TRP A 36 -1.77 -14.48 -13.80
C TRP A 36 -1.28 -13.17 -13.17
N TRP A 37 -1.80 -12.00 -13.56
CA TRP A 37 -1.42 -10.73 -12.91
C TRP A 37 -1.90 -10.67 -11.47
N ARG A 38 -3.07 -11.24 -11.20
CA ARG A 38 -3.57 -11.40 -9.83
C ARG A 38 -2.67 -12.32 -9.02
N VAL A 39 -2.25 -13.45 -9.60
CA VAL A 39 -1.32 -14.38 -8.93
C VAL A 39 -0.02 -13.67 -8.60
N ILE A 40 0.64 -13.02 -9.57
CA ILE A 40 1.89 -12.27 -9.33
C ILE A 40 1.70 -11.24 -8.20
N ARG A 41 0.62 -10.46 -8.24
CA ARG A 41 0.34 -9.44 -7.22
C ARG A 41 0.20 -10.05 -5.83
N LEU A 42 -0.54 -11.16 -5.70
CA LEU A 42 -0.74 -11.84 -4.42
C LEU A 42 0.56 -12.51 -3.94
N THR A 43 1.36 -13.05 -4.85
CA THR A 43 2.68 -13.61 -4.53
C THR A 43 3.64 -12.53 -4.03
N ILE A 44 3.72 -11.38 -4.69
CA ILE A 44 4.54 -10.24 -4.24
C ILE A 44 4.08 -9.77 -2.85
N LEU A 45 2.77 -9.64 -2.64
CA LEU A 45 2.19 -9.28 -1.35
C LEU A 45 2.60 -10.28 -0.25
N ALA A 46 2.46 -11.58 -0.52
CA ALA A 46 2.82 -12.64 0.40
C ALA A 46 4.31 -12.64 0.72
N ILE A 47 5.18 -12.50 -0.28
CA ILE A 47 6.64 -12.39 -0.09
C ILE A 47 6.98 -11.14 0.73
N THR A 48 6.36 -10.00 0.43
CA THR A 48 6.60 -8.74 1.16
C THR A 48 6.28 -8.89 2.64
N PHE A 49 5.11 -9.45 2.98
CA PHE A 49 4.74 -9.67 4.38
C PHE A 49 5.56 -10.77 5.05
N PHE A 50 5.95 -11.80 4.31
CA PHE A 50 6.88 -12.81 4.82
C PHE A 50 8.24 -12.18 5.16
N LEU A 51 8.79 -11.33 4.30
CA LEU A 51 10.02 -10.59 4.56
C LEU A 51 9.91 -9.71 5.81
N LEU A 52 8.80 -9.01 6.00
CA LEU A 52 8.61 -8.07 7.11
C LEU A 52 8.33 -8.76 8.44
N LEU A 53 7.53 -9.83 8.45
CA LEU A 53 6.94 -10.38 9.67
C LEU A 53 7.53 -11.73 10.08
N SER A 54 8.24 -12.43 9.19
CA SER A 54 8.79 -13.76 9.51
C SER A 54 10.01 -13.66 10.43
N PRO A 55 10.01 -14.30 11.62
CA PRO A 55 11.18 -14.34 12.49
C PRO A 55 12.31 -15.20 11.92
N TRP A 56 11.98 -16.15 11.03
CA TRP A 56 12.90 -17.11 10.42
C TRP A 56 13.97 -16.45 9.54
N LEU A 57 13.72 -15.24 9.04
CA LEU A 57 14.64 -14.50 8.17
C LEU A 57 15.67 -13.66 8.93
N ARG A 58 15.72 -13.76 10.27
CA ARG A 58 16.71 -13.08 11.10
C ARG A 58 18.13 -13.68 10.96
N VAL A 59 18.27 -14.83 10.30
CA VAL A 59 19.57 -15.47 10.05
C VAL A 59 20.09 -15.15 8.65
N GLY A 60 21.37 -14.77 8.54
CA GLY A 60 22.02 -14.44 7.28
C GLY A 60 21.90 -12.97 6.83
N PRO A 61 22.28 -12.64 5.58
CA PRO A 61 22.40 -11.26 5.10
C PRO A 61 21.12 -10.43 5.17
N LEU A 62 19.95 -11.07 5.05
CA LEU A 62 18.65 -10.40 5.17
C LEU A 62 18.30 -10.00 6.60
N GLY A 63 18.85 -10.71 7.59
CA GLY A 63 18.75 -10.38 9.01
C GLY A 63 19.84 -9.45 9.50
N TRP A 64 20.82 -9.09 8.65
CA TRP A 64 21.82 -8.10 9.02
C TRP A 64 21.15 -6.75 9.24
N ARG A 65 21.56 -6.10 10.33
CA ARG A 65 21.08 -4.80 10.71
C ARG A 65 21.85 -3.72 9.96
N PHE A 66 21.13 -2.82 9.31
CA PHE A 66 21.72 -1.61 8.73
C PHE A 66 21.70 -0.45 9.74
N VAL A 67 20.97 -0.59 10.85
CA VAL A 67 20.87 0.41 11.91
C VAL A 67 20.95 -0.27 13.27
N SER A 68 21.61 0.40 14.22
CA SER A 68 21.73 -0.08 15.59
C SER A 68 20.35 -0.16 16.26
N PRO A 69 20.09 -1.19 17.09
CA PRO A 69 18.81 -1.33 17.76
C PRO A 69 18.56 -0.14 18.69
N SER A 70 17.45 0.58 18.47
CA SER A 70 17.05 1.72 19.29
C SER A 70 15.55 1.66 19.52
N GLU A 71 15.14 1.79 20.78
CA GLU A 71 13.72 1.83 21.16
C GLU A 71 13.03 3.05 20.54
N ALA A 72 13.72 4.20 20.49
CA ALA A 72 13.20 5.42 19.88
C ALA A 72 12.94 5.22 18.37
N LEU A 73 13.90 4.62 17.66
CA LEU A 73 13.74 4.33 16.24
C LEU A 73 12.63 3.30 15.99
N SER A 74 12.54 2.30 16.88
CA SER A 74 11.49 1.28 16.81
C SER A 74 10.10 1.88 17.02
N GLY A 75 9.95 2.74 18.03
CA GLY A 75 8.73 3.48 18.31
C GLY A 75 8.32 4.38 17.15
N PHE A 76 9.28 5.12 16.57
CA PHE A 76 9.04 5.95 15.40
C PHE A 76 8.58 5.11 14.19
N GLY A 77 9.21 3.97 13.93
CA GLY A 77 8.80 3.04 12.88
C GLY A 77 7.37 2.51 13.07
N ILE A 78 6.97 2.21 14.32
CA ILE A 78 5.59 1.81 14.64
C ILE A 78 4.61 2.94 14.36
N VAL A 79 4.93 4.18 14.75
CA VAL A 79 4.09 5.35 14.48
C VAL A 79 3.92 5.58 12.98
N LEU A 80 5.01 5.48 12.20
CA LEU A 80 4.93 5.55 10.74
C LEU A 80 4.09 4.41 10.14
N THR A 81 4.21 3.20 10.71
CA THR A 81 3.41 2.05 10.27
C THR A 81 1.92 2.33 10.46
N LEU A 82 1.55 2.81 11.65
CA LEU A 82 0.18 3.18 11.98
C LEU A 82 -0.33 4.30 11.08
N ALA A 83 0.45 5.36 10.87
CA ALA A 83 0.09 6.48 10.00
C ALA A 83 -0.19 6.00 8.55
N GLY A 84 0.65 5.11 8.02
CA GLY A 84 0.45 4.50 6.71
C GLY A 84 -0.84 3.68 6.61
N VAL A 85 -1.14 2.89 7.65
CA VAL A 85 -2.39 2.12 7.74
C VAL A 85 -3.62 3.02 7.83
N LEU A 86 -3.57 4.07 8.65
CA LEU A 86 -4.67 5.04 8.76
C LEU A 86 -4.93 5.76 7.43
N LEU A 87 -3.88 6.12 6.69
CA LEU A 87 -4.00 6.69 5.34
C LEU A 87 -4.68 5.69 4.38
N CYS A 88 -4.34 4.40 4.45
CA CYS A 88 -5.01 3.36 3.65
C CYS A 88 -6.50 3.27 3.96
N VAL A 89 -6.87 3.27 5.24
CA VAL A 89 -8.26 3.21 5.67
C VAL A 89 -9.02 4.46 5.22
N TRP A 90 -8.46 5.65 5.43
CA TRP A 90 -9.05 6.92 4.99
C TRP A 90 -9.28 6.92 3.47
N ALA A 91 -8.27 6.53 2.69
CA ALA A 91 -8.38 6.44 1.25
C ALA A 91 -9.40 5.37 0.81
N ARG A 92 -9.47 4.23 1.50
CA ARG A 92 -10.45 3.18 1.20
C ARG A 92 -11.88 3.64 1.45
N VAL A 93 -12.11 4.38 2.54
CA VAL A 93 -13.40 4.98 2.89
C VAL A 93 -13.82 6.02 1.85
N CYS A 94 -12.92 6.95 1.48
CA CYS A 94 -13.21 7.96 0.46
C CYS A 94 -13.50 7.37 -0.92
N LEU A 95 -12.82 6.28 -1.29
CA LEU A 95 -13.07 5.61 -2.56
C LEU A 95 -14.39 4.82 -2.57
N GLY A 96 -14.87 4.38 -1.39
CA GLY A 96 -16.20 3.80 -1.19
C GLY A 96 -16.57 2.72 -2.22
N LYS A 97 -17.68 2.95 -2.93
CA LYS A 97 -18.23 2.07 -3.97
C LYS A 97 -17.38 2.00 -5.25
N TYR A 98 -16.54 3.00 -5.50
CA TYR A 98 -15.70 3.08 -6.70
C TYR A 98 -14.43 2.22 -6.60
N TRP A 99 -14.10 1.73 -5.40
CA TRP A 99 -12.95 0.85 -5.22
C TRP A 99 -13.08 -0.47 -5.98
N SER A 100 -11.95 -0.89 -6.58
CA SER A 100 -11.75 -2.20 -7.20
C SER A 100 -10.35 -2.72 -6.89
N ASP A 101 -10.22 -4.04 -6.73
CA ASP A 101 -8.93 -4.73 -6.61
C ASP A 101 -8.16 -4.77 -7.94
N LYS A 102 -8.88 -4.66 -9.05
CA LYS A 102 -8.38 -4.68 -10.42
C LYS A 102 -8.22 -3.27 -10.98
N VAL A 103 -7.36 -3.13 -11.98
CA VAL A 103 -7.26 -1.90 -12.78
C VAL A 103 -8.41 -1.86 -13.79
N VAL A 104 -9.61 -1.53 -13.31
CA VAL A 104 -10.84 -1.48 -14.12
C VAL A 104 -11.74 -0.33 -13.67
N LEU A 105 -12.45 0.26 -14.63
CA LEU A 105 -13.53 1.19 -14.34
C LEU A 105 -14.84 0.43 -14.20
N LYS A 106 -15.66 0.83 -13.22
CA LYS A 106 -17.05 0.39 -13.11
C LYS A 106 -17.91 1.21 -14.07
N ALA A 107 -19.09 0.70 -14.43
CA ALA A 107 -19.96 1.31 -15.45
C ALA A 107 -20.35 2.78 -15.18
N ASP A 108 -20.19 3.29 -13.95
CA ASP A 108 -20.43 4.69 -13.58
C ASP A 108 -19.28 5.26 -12.72
N HIS A 109 -18.03 4.90 -13.03
CA HIS A 109 -16.90 5.33 -12.21
C HIS A 109 -16.72 6.85 -12.32
N GLU A 110 -16.75 7.54 -11.19
CA GLU A 110 -16.41 8.95 -11.09
C GLU A 110 -14.98 9.12 -10.57
N LEU A 111 -14.30 10.16 -11.03
CA LEU A 111 -12.97 10.50 -10.54
C LEU A 111 -13.08 11.05 -9.11
N VAL A 112 -12.73 10.24 -8.11
CA VAL A 112 -12.71 10.65 -6.70
C VAL A 112 -11.57 11.64 -6.46
N ARG A 113 -11.90 12.84 -5.98
CA ARG A 113 -10.96 13.94 -5.71
C ARG A 113 -11.01 14.46 -4.27
N SER A 114 -11.76 13.80 -3.40
CA SER A 114 -11.95 14.22 -2.00
C SER A 114 -11.07 13.42 -1.03
N GLY A 115 -10.93 13.95 0.19
CA GLY A 115 -10.10 13.34 1.23
C GLY A 115 -8.63 13.26 0.79
N PRO A 116 -7.96 12.10 0.94
CA PRO A 116 -6.54 12.00 0.60
C PRO A 116 -6.31 12.07 -0.92
N TYR A 117 -7.34 11.82 -1.73
CA TYR A 117 -7.26 11.95 -3.19
C TYR A 117 -7.15 13.40 -3.64
N ALA A 118 -7.46 14.38 -2.78
CA ALA A 118 -7.22 15.80 -3.09
C ALA A 118 -5.72 16.15 -3.16
N TYR A 119 -4.86 15.32 -2.57
CA TYR A 119 -3.42 15.56 -2.47
C TYR A 119 -2.60 14.51 -3.23
N LEU A 120 -3.07 13.27 -3.26
CA LEU A 120 -2.38 12.11 -3.81
C LEU A 120 -3.24 11.39 -4.85
N ARG A 121 -2.65 10.96 -5.96
CA ARG A 121 -3.35 10.11 -6.95
C ARG A 121 -3.52 8.68 -6.47
N HIS A 122 -2.58 8.18 -5.67
CA HIS A 122 -2.58 6.81 -5.18
C HIS A 122 -2.39 6.68 -3.65
N PRO A 123 -3.26 7.30 -2.83
CA PRO A 123 -3.09 7.37 -1.38
C PRO A 123 -3.09 6.00 -0.68
N ILE A 124 -3.79 4.99 -1.21
CA ILE A 124 -3.70 3.61 -0.69
C ILE A 124 -2.27 3.07 -0.87
N TYR A 125 -1.65 3.29 -2.03
CA TYR A 125 -0.28 2.82 -2.28
C TYR A 125 0.72 3.59 -1.44
N SER A 126 0.57 4.91 -1.33
CA SER A 126 1.38 5.73 -0.42
C SER A 126 1.26 5.24 1.02
N GLY A 127 0.05 4.95 1.50
CA GLY A 127 -0.16 4.45 2.85
C GLY A 127 0.50 3.09 3.10
N VAL A 128 0.40 2.16 2.15
CA VAL A 128 1.06 0.85 2.29
C VAL A 128 2.58 1.01 2.26
N LEU A 129 3.14 1.82 1.36
CA LEU A 129 4.59 2.04 1.28
C LEU A 129 5.11 2.74 2.54
N LEU A 130 4.39 3.73 3.07
CA LEU A 130 4.71 4.36 4.35
C LEU A 130 4.66 3.34 5.50
N GLY A 131 3.66 2.47 5.47
CA GLY A 131 3.53 1.34 6.39
C GLY A 131 4.76 0.45 6.39
N ILE A 132 5.22 0.08 5.19
CA ILE A 132 6.39 -0.78 4.99
C ILE A 132 7.67 -0.08 5.44
N ILE A 133 7.84 1.21 5.12
CA ILE A 133 8.98 2.02 5.60
C ILE A 133 9.01 2.01 7.13
N GLY A 134 7.87 2.28 7.78
CA GLY A 134 7.77 2.24 9.23
C GLY A 134 8.13 0.86 9.80
N THR A 135 7.63 -0.22 9.19
CA THR A 135 7.93 -1.58 9.64
C THR A 135 9.42 -1.92 9.44
N ALA A 136 10.01 -1.52 8.31
CA ALA A 136 11.42 -1.72 8.01
C ALA A 136 12.33 -0.98 9.00
N LEU A 137 11.96 0.25 9.40
CA LEU A 137 12.66 1.01 10.44
C LEU A 137 12.49 0.36 11.83
N ALA A 138 11.30 -0.16 12.14
CA ALA A 138 11.05 -0.82 13.42
C ALA A 138 11.87 -2.11 13.60
N VAL A 139 12.10 -2.82 12.50
CA VAL A 139 12.92 -4.05 12.50
C VAL A 139 14.41 -3.72 12.38
N GLY A 140 14.78 -2.74 11.55
CA GLY A 140 16.17 -2.28 11.35
C GLY A 140 17.05 -3.23 10.54
N GLU A 141 16.45 -4.14 9.76
CA GLU A 141 17.13 -5.22 9.03
C GLU A 141 16.96 -5.08 7.51
N TRP A 142 17.95 -5.54 6.73
CA TRP A 142 17.97 -5.39 5.27
C TRP A 142 16.75 -5.98 4.56
N ARG A 143 16.11 -7.03 5.12
CA ARG A 143 14.85 -7.57 4.60
C ARG A 143 13.73 -6.54 4.47
N GLY A 144 13.67 -5.54 5.34
CA GLY A 144 12.70 -4.46 5.27
C GLY A 144 12.92 -3.56 4.05
N ILE A 145 14.18 -3.29 3.72
CA ILE A 145 14.57 -2.53 2.52
C ILE A 145 14.23 -3.32 1.25
N VAL A 146 14.52 -4.63 1.23
CA VAL A 146 14.14 -5.49 0.10
C VAL A 146 12.62 -5.53 -0.09
N ALA A 147 11.86 -5.66 1.00
CA ALA A 147 10.40 -5.62 0.97
C ALA A 147 9.87 -4.28 0.41
N LEU A 148 10.48 -3.16 0.80
CA LEU A 148 10.15 -1.83 0.28
C LEU A 148 10.38 -1.71 -1.22
N PHE A 149 11.55 -2.11 -1.72
CA PHE A 149 11.85 -2.04 -3.16
C PHE A 149 10.94 -2.95 -3.99
N LEU A 150 10.69 -4.17 -3.50
CA LEU A 150 9.81 -5.13 -4.16
C LEU A 150 8.38 -4.58 -4.28
N MET A 151 7.81 -4.11 -3.17
CA MET A 151 6.44 -3.58 -3.17
C MET A 151 6.34 -2.22 -3.87
N GLY A 152 7.33 -1.35 -3.68
CA GLY A 152 7.43 -0.04 -4.32
C GLY A 152 7.41 -0.16 -5.84
N THR A 153 8.21 -1.08 -6.39
CA THR A 153 8.23 -1.35 -7.84
C THR A 153 6.89 -1.87 -8.33
N ASN A 154 6.30 -2.84 -7.62
CA ASN A 154 5.00 -3.41 -7.95
C ASN A 154 3.89 -2.34 -8.00
N TYR A 155 3.81 -1.48 -6.98
CA TYR A 155 2.83 -0.40 -6.96
C TYR A 155 3.12 0.71 -7.95
N PHE A 156 4.39 1.03 -8.22
CA PHE A 156 4.72 1.98 -9.27
C PHE A 156 4.22 1.51 -10.64
N VAL A 157 4.47 0.26 -11.00
CA VAL A 157 3.98 -0.33 -12.26
C VAL A 157 2.46 -0.34 -12.30
N LYS A 158 1.80 -0.72 -11.20
CA LYS A 158 0.33 -0.76 -11.10
C LYS A 158 -0.29 0.63 -11.23
N ALA A 159 0.22 1.60 -10.47
CA ALA A 159 -0.20 3.00 -10.50
C ALA A 159 -0.08 3.59 -11.90
N ARG A 160 1.04 3.35 -12.61
CA ARG A 160 1.21 3.82 -14.00
C ARG A 160 0.19 3.20 -14.97
N ARG A 161 -0.24 1.96 -14.76
CA ARG A 161 -1.31 1.34 -15.56
C ARG A 161 -2.67 1.97 -15.24
N GLU A 162 -2.95 2.21 -13.97
CA GLU A 162 -4.15 2.93 -13.53
C GLU A 162 -4.22 4.33 -14.15
N GLU A 163 -3.13 5.11 -14.12
CA GLU A 163 -3.10 6.43 -14.73
C GLU A 163 -3.43 6.41 -16.23
N ARG A 164 -2.95 5.40 -16.98
CA ARG A 164 -3.26 5.28 -18.42
C ARG A 164 -4.74 5.02 -18.66
N ILE A 165 -5.35 4.16 -17.84
CA ILE A 165 -6.77 3.84 -17.95
C ILE A 165 -7.63 5.04 -17.52
N LEU A 166 -7.25 5.72 -16.45
CA LEU A 166 -7.91 6.95 -16.01
C LEU A 166 -7.79 8.07 -17.06
N ALA A 167 -6.59 8.28 -17.63
CA ALA A 167 -6.38 9.26 -18.69
C ALA A 167 -7.21 8.94 -19.94
N GLY A 168 -7.27 7.67 -20.35
CA GLY A 168 -8.07 7.24 -21.51
C GLY A 168 -9.58 7.40 -21.31
N SER A 169 -10.05 7.39 -20.06
CA SER A 169 -11.49 7.39 -19.76
C SER A 169 -12.04 8.74 -19.31
N PHE A 170 -11.22 9.55 -18.64
CA PHE A 170 -11.60 10.87 -18.12
C PHE A 170 -10.94 12.04 -18.86
N GLY A 171 -10.01 11.78 -19.79
CA GLY A 171 -9.40 12.80 -20.65
C GLY A 171 -8.86 14.00 -19.88
N GLU A 172 -9.31 15.20 -20.27
CA GLU A 172 -8.87 16.48 -19.69
C GLU A 172 -9.14 16.59 -18.18
N ALA A 173 -10.25 16.03 -17.70
CA ALA A 173 -10.57 16.05 -16.28
C ALA A 173 -9.48 15.32 -15.45
N TYR A 174 -8.88 14.25 -15.99
CA TYR A 174 -7.78 13.57 -15.33
C TYR A 174 -6.46 14.34 -15.44
N VAL A 175 -6.21 15.01 -16.57
CA VAL A 175 -5.03 15.86 -16.76
C VAL A 175 -5.03 17.01 -15.76
N GLU A 176 -6.17 17.68 -15.56
CA GLU A 176 -6.30 18.73 -14.56
C GLU A 176 -6.07 18.20 -13.15
N TYR A 177 -6.69 17.07 -12.81
CA TYR A 177 -6.51 16.40 -11.53
C TYR A 177 -5.04 16.06 -11.27
N LYS A 178 -4.34 15.55 -12.28
CA LYS A 178 -2.92 15.20 -12.20
C LYS A 178 -2.02 16.40 -11.93
N ARG A 179 -2.37 17.59 -12.42
CA ARG A 179 -1.60 18.83 -12.15
C ARG A 179 -1.71 19.31 -10.70
N ARG A 180 -2.80 18.98 -10.01
CA ARG A 180 -3.10 19.45 -8.65
C ARG A 180 -2.71 18.46 -7.56
N THR A 181 -2.27 17.26 -7.93
CA THR A 181 -1.98 16.16 -7.02
C THR A 181 -0.57 15.62 -7.23
N GLY A 182 -0.02 15.00 -6.19
CA GLY A 182 1.19 14.22 -6.29
C GLY A 182 0.93 12.75 -6.63
N PHE A 183 1.93 12.04 -7.13
CA PHE A 183 1.84 10.62 -7.47
C PHE A 183 1.75 9.76 -6.21
N PHE A 184 2.81 9.78 -5.40
CA PHE A 184 2.88 9.10 -4.10
C PHE A 184 3.14 10.05 -2.93
N LEU A 185 3.69 11.23 -3.19
CA LEU A 185 3.96 12.27 -2.21
C LEU A 185 3.29 13.57 -2.67
N PRO A 186 2.73 14.39 -1.77
CA PRO A 186 2.09 15.65 -2.18
C PRO A 186 3.08 16.56 -2.91
N GLY A 187 2.69 17.08 -4.07
CA GLY A 187 3.51 18.01 -4.87
C GLY A 187 4.60 17.39 -5.75
N LEU A 188 4.69 16.05 -5.86
CA LEU A 188 5.66 15.32 -6.69
C LEU A 188 5.01 14.45 -7.77
#